data_AF-A0A7V3SN34-F1
#
_entry.id   AF-A0A7V3SN34-F1
#
_cell.length_a   1.000
_cell.length_b   1.000
_cell.length_c   1.000
_cell.angle_alpha   90.00
_cell.angle_beta   90.00
_cell.angle_gamma   90.00
#
_symmetry.space_group_name_H-M   'P 1'
#
loop_
_entity.id
_entity.type
_entity.pdbx_description
1 polymer ?
#
loop_
_entity_poly.entity_id
_entity_poly.type
_entity_poly.pdbx_seq_one_letter_code
_entity_poly.pdbx_strand_id
1 'polypeptide(L)'
;MFTVTLIPGDGIGPEVVEAAVRVVEATRVPIRWERFEAGTEVMNKYGTPLPDEVFNSVLKNRVALKGPITTPIGTGYSSPNVALRKRLNLFANVRPAKNLPGVKTRYEGVDLVVIRENSEDLYSGLEHIVVPGVVESLKIITERASLRIARFAFEYAVKHGRKKVTAVHKANIMKLSD
;
A
#
# COMPACT_ATOMS: atom_id res chain seq x y z
N MET A 1 -19.86 10.56 13.93
CA MET A 1 -18.48 10.49 14.45
C MET A 1 -17.84 9.24 13.87
N PHE A 2 -16.81 9.41 13.04
CA PHE A 2 -16.10 8.31 12.37
C PHE A 2 -14.95 7.84 13.26
N THR A 3 -14.80 6.54 13.46
CA THR A 3 -13.59 6.01 14.14
C THR A 3 -12.61 5.58 13.07
N VAL A 4 -11.37 6.05 13.15
CA VAL A 4 -10.31 5.76 12.18
C VAL A 4 -9.10 5.20 12.92
N THR A 5 -8.61 4.05 12.46
CA THR A 5 -7.40 3.45 12.99
C THR A 5 -6.20 4.32 12.60
N LEU A 6 -5.38 4.72 13.57
CA LEU A 6 -4.17 5.52 13.33
C LEU A 6 -2.93 4.70 13.67
N ILE A 7 -2.03 4.56 12.71
CA ILE A 7 -0.77 3.83 12.83
C ILE A 7 0.38 4.79 12.51
N PRO A 8 1.05 5.40 13.50
CA PRO A 8 2.13 6.37 13.27
C PRO A 8 3.29 5.80 12.44
N GLY A 9 3.64 4.53 12.65
CA GLY A 9 4.72 3.85 11.95
C GLY A 9 6.11 4.17 12.49
N ASP A 10 7.14 3.92 11.69
CA ASP A 10 8.56 4.02 12.05
C ASP A 10 9.25 5.24 11.39
N GLY A 11 10.43 5.60 11.90
CA GLY A 11 11.30 6.65 11.31
C GLY A 11 10.64 8.02 11.38
N ILE A 12 10.51 8.70 10.24
CA ILE A 12 9.77 9.99 10.15
C ILE A 12 8.26 9.85 10.34
N GLY A 13 7.74 8.61 10.45
CA GLY A 13 6.32 8.30 10.48
C GLY A 13 5.52 9.07 11.52
N PRO A 14 5.89 9.03 12.82
CA PRO A 14 5.19 9.76 13.85
C PRO A 14 5.08 11.26 13.55
N GLU A 15 6.17 11.91 13.12
CA GLU A 15 6.19 13.35 12.83
C GLU A 15 5.20 13.73 11.72
N VAL A 16 5.23 13.00 10.60
CA VAL A 16 4.36 13.30 9.45
C VAL A 16 2.90 12.94 9.71
N VAL A 17 2.65 11.87 10.47
CA VAL A 17 1.29 11.44 10.84
C VAL A 17 0.67 12.43 11.81
N GLU A 18 1.39 12.91 12.83
CA GLU A 18 0.88 13.94 13.72
C GLU A 18 0.59 15.25 12.98
N ALA A 19 1.44 15.63 12.02
CA ALA A 19 1.15 16.78 11.17
C ALA A 19 -0.15 16.59 10.35
N ALA A 20 -0.38 15.41 9.78
CA ALA A 20 -1.61 15.08 9.07
C ALA A 20 -2.84 15.12 9.99
N VAL A 21 -2.74 14.56 11.20
CA VAL A 21 -3.82 14.58 12.21
C VAL A 21 -4.22 16.02 12.55
N ARG A 22 -3.25 16.90 12.84
CA ARG A 22 -3.54 18.32 13.14
C ARG A 22 -4.29 19.02 12.00
N VAL A 23 -3.89 18.77 10.75
CA VAL A 23 -4.55 19.36 9.57
C VAL A 23 -5.99 18.84 9.43
N VAL A 24 -6.21 17.54 9.65
CA VAL A 24 -7.55 16.93 9.58
C VAL A 24 -8.46 17.43 10.71
N GLU A 25 -7.96 17.55 11.93
CA GLU A 25 -8.72 18.08 13.06
C GLU A 25 -9.14 19.54 12.84
N ALA A 26 -8.28 20.34 12.20
CA ALA A 26 -8.59 21.71 11.84
C ALA A 26 -9.79 21.82 10.87
N THR A 27 -10.09 20.77 10.09
CA THR A 27 -11.30 20.74 9.23
C THR A 27 -12.58 20.47 10.01
N ARG A 28 -12.50 20.18 11.32
CA ARG A 28 -13.62 19.86 12.22
C ARG A 28 -14.47 18.66 11.80
N VAL A 29 -13.95 17.79 10.93
CA VAL A 29 -14.62 16.52 10.61
C VAL A 29 -14.59 15.67 11.88
N PRO A 30 -15.72 15.08 12.31
CA PRO A 30 -15.80 14.39 13.60
C PRO A 30 -15.13 13.02 13.54
N ILE A 31 -13.80 12.98 13.63
CA ILE A 31 -12.97 11.77 13.63
C ILE A 31 -12.48 11.48 15.05
N ARG A 32 -12.63 10.22 15.48
CA ARG A 32 -11.98 9.65 16.66
C ARG A 32 -10.82 8.78 16.20
N TRP A 33 -9.61 9.16 16.56
CA TRP A 33 -8.40 8.39 16.27
C TRP A 33 -8.24 7.23 17.26
N GLU A 34 -8.25 6.00 16.76
CA GLU A 34 -7.92 4.80 17.53
C GLU A 34 -6.46 4.43 17.23
N ARG A 35 -5.55 4.78 18.14
CA ARG A 35 -4.10 4.72 17.93
C ARG A 35 -3.53 3.34 18.23
N PHE A 36 -2.71 2.81 17.31
CA PHE A 36 -1.97 1.58 17.49
C PHE A 36 -0.50 1.73 17.07
N GLU A 37 0.38 1.03 17.76
CA GLU A 37 1.79 0.89 17.40
C GLU A 37 1.92 -0.24 16.35
N ALA A 38 2.77 -0.05 15.34
CA ALA A 38 3.20 -1.12 14.43
C ALA A 38 4.58 -0.79 13.86
N GLY A 39 5.38 -1.81 13.56
CA GLY A 39 6.72 -1.65 13.00
C GLY A 39 7.84 -2.23 13.85
N THR A 40 9.04 -1.68 13.70
CA THR A 40 10.27 -2.25 14.28
C THR A 40 10.29 -2.13 15.80
N GLU A 41 9.79 -1.02 16.34
CA GLU A 41 9.69 -0.81 17.79
C GLU A 41 8.73 -1.83 18.44
N VAL A 42 7.68 -2.21 17.73
CA VAL A 42 6.68 -3.21 18.17
C VAL A 42 7.23 -4.63 18.09
N MET A 43 8.07 -4.92 17.08
CA MET A 43 8.78 -6.20 16.99
C MET A 43 9.62 -6.47 18.25
N ASN A 44 10.34 -5.46 18.74
CA ASN A 44 11.17 -5.59 19.95
C ASN A 44 10.34 -5.83 21.22
N LYS A 45 9.11 -5.31 21.27
CA LYS A 45 8.24 -5.33 22.45
C LYS A 45 7.29 -6.54 22.49
N TYR A 46 6.80 -6.98 21.34
CA TYR A 46 5.74 -7.99 21.21
C TYR A 46 6.15 -9.21 20.38
N GLY A 47 7.37 -9.25 19.83
CA GLY A 47 7.84 -10.34 18.97
C GLY A 47 7.16 -10.42 17.60
N THR A 48 6.30 -9.45 17.26
CA THR A 48 5.65 -9.31 15.96
C THR A 48 5.65 -7.84 15.52
N PRO A 49 5.92 -7.54 14.24
CA PRO A 49 5.89 -6.17 13.75
C PRO A 49 4.46 -5.67 13.51
N LEU A 50 3.47 -6.57 13.53
CA LEU A 50 2.06 -6.26 13.29
C LEU A 50 1.17 -7.10 14.23
N PRO A 51 0.85 -6.57 15.43
CA PRO A 51 -0.08 -7.20 16.35
C PRO A 51 -1.46 -7.39 15.71
N ASP A 52 -2.16 -8.47 16.07
CA ASP A 52 -3.49 -8.75 15.52
C ASP A 52 -4.53 -7.71 15.91
N GLU A 53 -4.33 -7.00 17.02
CA GLU A 53 -5.16 -5.87 17.44
C GLU A 53 -5.22 -4.77 16.38
N VAL A 54 -4.10 -4.48 15.71
CA VAL A 54 -4.03 -3.52 14.61
C VAL A 54 -4.94 -3.97 13.47
N PHE A 55 -4.82 -5.23 13.07
CA PHE A 55 -5.64 -5.80 12.00
C PHE A 55 -7.14 -5.80 12.37
N ASN A 56 -7.47 -6.19 13.59
CA ASN A 56 -8.85 -6.22 14.10
C ASN A 56 -9.46 -4.81 14.15
N SER A 57 -8.69 -3.80 14.55
CA SER A 57 -9.11 -2.40 14.50
C SER A 57 -9.39 -1.94 13.07
N VAL A 58 -8.51 -2.22 12.11
CA VAL A 58 -8.74 -1.85 10.70
C VAL A 58 -9.96 -2.59 10.12
N LEU A 59 -10.16 -3.87 10.46
CA LEU A 59 -11.35 -4.61 10.05
C LEU A 59 -12.64 -4.03 10.62
N LYS A 60 -12.62 -3.61 11.90
CA LYS A 60 -13.76 -3.00 12.58
C LYS A 60 -14.09 -1.62 12.00
N ASN A 61 -13.07 -0.76 11.87
CA ASN A 61 -13.24 0.64 11.49
C ASN A 61 -13.31 0.86 9.97
N ARG A 62 -12.83 -0.12 9.18
CA ARG A 62 -12.76 -0.09 7.70
C ARG A 62 -11.86 0.98 7.08
N VAL A 63 -11.36 1.91 7.88
CA VAL A 63 -10.53 3.05 7.46
C VAL A 63 -9.34 3.16 8.40
N ALA A 64 -8.16 3.36 7.82
CA ALA A 64 -6.92 3.57 8.57
C ALA A 64 -6.07 4.67 7.93
N LEU A 65 -5.43 5.48 8.77
CA LEU A 65 -4.34 6.36 8.40
C LEU A 65 -3.04 5.75 8.94
N LYS A 66 -2.06 5.55 8.05
CA LYS A 66 -0.83 4.83 8.35
C LYS A 66 0.38 5.60 7.83
N GLY A 67 1.37 5.81 8.70
CA GLY A 67 2.70 6.28 8.33
C GLY A 67 3.59 5.16 7.75
N PRO A 68 4.79 5.49 7.23
CA PRO A 68 5.76 4.50 6.78
C PRO A 68 6.08 3.47 7.88
N ILE A 69 6.18 2.19 7.53
CA ILE A 69 6.68 1.14 8.44
C ILE A 69 7.89 0.51 7.78
N THR A 70 8.98 0.43 8.54
CA THR A 70 10.25 -0.14 8.10
C THR A 70 10.08 -1.64 7.88
N THR A 71 10.69 -2.15 6.81
CA THR A 71 10.81 -3.59 6.55
C THR A 71 12.30 -3.92 6.56
N PRO A 72 12.78 -4.82 7.44
CA PRO A 72 14.18 -5.20 7.44
C PRO A 72 14.57 -5.85 6.12
N ILE A 73 15.81 -5.62 5.69
CA ILE A 73 16.36 -6.16 4.45
C ILE A 73 17.10 -7.46 4.77
N GLY A 74 16.78 -8.55 4.08
CA GLY A 74 17.54 -9.80 4.12
C GLY A 74 17.35 -10.68 5.35
N THR A 75 16.56 -10.27 6.35
CA THR A 75 16.25 -11.08 7.55
C THR A 75 14.80 -10.90 8.00
N GLY A 76 14.27 -11.91 8.70
CA GLY A 76 13.32 -11.66 9.80
C GLY A 76 11.84 -11.98 9.57
N TYR A 77 11.16 -11.42 8.57
CA TYR A 77 9.71 -11.62 8.40
C TYR A 77 9.17 -10.96 7.12
N SER A 78 7.99 -11.39 6.68
CA SER A 78 7.28 -10.75 5.55
C SER A 78 6.90 -9.30 5.87
N SER A 79 6.99 -8.40 4.88
CA SER A 79 6.75 -6.97 5.08
C SER A 79 5.38 -6.70 5.73
N PRO A 80 5.32 -5.97 6.87
CA PRO A 80 4.06 -5.63 7.55
C PRO A 80 3.08 -4.89 6.62
N ASN A 81 3.62 -4.08 5.70
CA ASN A 81 2.84 -3.38 4.69
C ASN A 81 2.14 -4.35 3.73
N VAL A 82 2.85 -5.38 3.26
CA VAL A 82 2.31 -6.41 2.36
C VAL A 82 1.33 -7.30 3.11
N ALA A 83 1.67 -7.68 4.35
CA ALA A 83 0.80 -8.49 5.21
C ALA A 83 -0.56 -7.81 5.44
N LEU A 84 -0.59 -6.51 5.79
CA LEU A 84 -1.82 -5.74 5.92
C LEU A 84 -2.64 -5.76 4.63
N ARG A 85 -2.01 -5.49 3.48
CA ARG A 85 -2.69 -5.43 2.17
C ARG A 85 -3.32 -6.77 1.80
N LYS A 86 -2.59 -7.87 1.99
CA LYS A 86 -3.07 -9.23 1.70
C LYS A 86 -4.20 -9.62 2.66
N ARG A 87 -4.00 -9.48 3.97
CA ARG A 87 -4.99 -9.85 4.99
C ARG A 87 -6.30 -9.06 4.85
N LEU A 88 -6.21 -7.79 4.45
CA LEU A 88 -7.37 -6.90 4.26
C LEU A 88 -7.91 -6.91 2.81
N ASN A 89 -7.30 -7.68 1.90
CA ASN A 89 -7.64 -7.72 0.48
C ASN A 89 -7.68 -6.32 -0.19
N LEU A 90 -6.73 -5.45 0.18
CA LEU A 90 -6.58 -4.09 -0.36
C LEU A 90 -5.90 -4.13 -1.73
N PHE A 91 -6.62 -4.62 -2.74
CA PHE A 91 -6.06 -5.01 -4.03
C PHE A 91 -5.65 -3.84 -4.94
N ALA A 92 -6.22 -2.65 -4.76
CA ALA A 92 -5.93 -1.48 -5.59
C ALA A 92 -5.07 -0.46 -4.83
N ASN A 93 -3.87 -0.18 -5.35
CA ASN A 93 -2.98 0.85 -4.84
C ASN A 93 -3.04 2.07 -5.78
N VAL A 94 -3.71 3.13 -5.33
CA VAL A 94 -3.95 4.35 -6.11
C VAL A 94 -2.88 5.40 -5.76
N ARG A 95 -2.10 5.83 -6.76
CA ARG A 95 -0.99 6.77 -6.57
C ARG A 95 -1.08 7.94 -7.55
N PRO A 96 -1.77 9.04 -7.18
CA PRO A 96 -1.76 10.26 -7.98
C PRO A 96 -0.39 10.92 -7.95
N ALA A 97 0.09 11.37 -9.10
CA ALA A 97 1.29 12.16 -9.27
C ALA A 97 0.92 13.40 -10.10
N LYS A 98 1.06 14.57 -9.48
CA LYS A 98 0.76 15.86 -10.10
C LYS A 98 1.80 16.90 -9.71
N ASN A 99 2.07 17.86 -10.59
CA ASN A 99 2.81 19.05 -10.19
C ASN A 99 2.04 19.81 -9.09
N LEU A 100 2.75 20.32 -8.08
CA LEU A 100 2.19 21.16 -7.03
C LEU A 100 2.54 22.63 -7.32
N PRO A 101 1.60 23.57 -7.12
CA PRO A 101 1.90 25.00 -7.22
C PRO A 101 3.07 25.39 -6.32
N GLY A 102 4.05 26.13 -6.88
CA GLY A 102 5.23 26.59 -6.15
C GLY A 102 6.38 25.57 -6.04
N VAL A 103 6.20 24.32 -6.45
CA VAL A 103 7.26 23.30 -6.43
C VAL A 103 7.92 23.20 -7.81
N LYS A 104 9.14 23.72 -7.94
CA LYS A 104 9.91 23.68 -9.19
C LYS A 104 10.36 22.25 -9.51
N THR A 105 10.03 21.77 -10.69
CA THR A 105 10.40 20.43 -11.20
C THR A 105 10.91 20.52 -12.63
N ARG A 106 11.55 19.46 -13.14
CA ARG A 106 12.03 19.41 -14.54
C ARG A 106 10.89 19.42 -15.56
N TYR A 107 9.78 18.76 -15.24
CA TYR A 107 8.61 18.63 -16.12
C TYR A 107 7.43 19.40 -15.54
N GLU A 108 6.59 19.93 -16.42
CA GLU A 108 5.37 20.68 -16.09
C GLU A 108 4.15 19.97 -16.68
N GLY A 109 2.95 20.27 -16.15
CA GLY A 109 1.69 19.70 -16.66
C GLY A 109 1.50 18.20 -16.38
N VAL A 110 2.25 17.61 -15.45
CA VAL A 110 2.08 16.23 -15.01
C VAL A 110 0.78 16.13 -14.20
N ASP A 111 -0.13 15.28 -14.68
CA ASP A 111 -1.32 14.81 -13.96
C ASP A 111 -1.64 13.37 -14.37
N LEU A 112 -1.08 12.42 -13.63
CA LEU A 112 -1.31 10.99 -13.86
C LEU A 112 -1.65 10.28 -12.55
N VAL A 113 -2.32 9.14 -12.66
CA VAL A 113 -2.62 8.28 -11.53
C VAL A 113 -2.17 6.87 -11.88
N VAL A 114 -1.29 6.32 -11.05
CA VAL A 114 -0.89 4.91 -11.17
C VAL A 114 -1.89 4.08 -10.36
N ILE A 115 -2.58 3.17 -11.05
CA ILE A 115 -3.41 2.14 -10.43
C ILE A 115 -2.60 0.85 -10.46
N ARG A 116 -2.14 0.42 -9.30
CA ARG A 116 -1.25 -0.74 -9.16
C ARG A 116 -1.96 -1.90 -8.45
N GLU A 117 -1.88 -3.09 -9.04
CA GLU A 117 -2.25 -4.34 -8.37
C GLU A 117 -1.36 -4.53 -7.13
N ASN A 118 -1.97 -4.93 -6.01
CA ASN A 118 -1.36 -4.81 -4.69
C ASN A 118 -1.47 -6.10 -3.85
N SER A 119 -1.86 -7.22 -4.45
CA SER A 119 -2.10 -8.49 -3.74
C SER A 119 -1.23 -9.66 -4.21
N GLU A 120 -0.79 -9.68 -5.47
CA GLU A 120 -0.05 -10.79 -6.08
C GLU A 120 1.23 -10.28 -6.79
N ASP A 121 1.57 -10.81 -7.98
CA ASP A 121 2.84 -10.60 -8.68
C ASP A 121 4.03 -11.12 -7.83
N LEU A 122 5.24 -10.59 -8.03
CA LEU A 122 6.42 -10.90 -7.21
C LEU A 122 6.24 -10.59 -5.71
N TYR A 123 5.23 -9.80 -5.34
CA TYR A 123 4.87 -9.57 -3.94
C TYR A 123 4.17 -10.77 -3.30
N SER A 124 3.93 -11.85 -4.04
CA SER A 124 3.58 -13.17 -3.50
C SER A 124 4.55 -13.58 -2.40
N GLY A 125 5.84 -13.24 -2.53
CA GLY A 125 6.91 -13.62 -1.60
C GLY A 125 7.20 -15.13 -1.63
N LEU A 126 6.80 -15.81 -2.71
CA LEU A 126 7.02 -17.23 -2.90
C LEU A 126 8.40 -17.43 -3.54
N GLU A 127 9.38 -17.78 -2.72
CA GLU A 127 10.76 -17.98 -3.11
C GLU A 127 11.28 -19.31 -2.60
N HIS A 128 12.17 -19.94 -3.35
CA HIS A 128 12.81 -21.19 -2.91
C HIS A 128 14.21 -21.35 -3.51
N ILE A 129 15.05 -22.12 -2.82
CA ILE A 129 16.39 -22.49 -3.28
C ILE A 129 16.27 -23.84 -3.94
N VAL A 130 16.51 -23.90 -5.26
CA VAL A 130 16.42 -25.16 -6.02
C VAL A 130 17.65 -26.01 -5.74
N VAL A 131 18.83 -25.39 -5.81
CA VAL A 131 20.15 -25.95 -5.46
C VAL A 131 21.00 -24.84 -4.82
N PRO A 132 22.07 -25.16 -4.08
CA PRO A 132 22.94 -24.14 -3.50
C PRO A 132 23.40 -23.12 -4.55
N GLY A 133 23.10 -21.84 -4.30
CA GLY A 133 23.42 -20.73 -5.21
C GLY A 133 22.37 -20.39 -6.28
N VAL A 134 21.26 -21.14 -6.37
CA VAL A 134 20.17 -20.88 -7.33
C VAL A 134 18.87 -20.62 -6.58
N VAL A 135 18.34 -19.40 -6.72
CA VAL A 135 17.09 -18.95 -6.10
C VAL A 135 16.07 -18.65 -7.19
N GLU A 136 14.85 -19.15 -6.99
CA GLU A 136 13.70 -18.83 -7.83
C GLU A 136 12.68 -18.01 -7.05
N SER A 137 12.16 -16.96 -7.68
CA SER A 137 11.02 -16.18 -7.19
C SER A 137 9.84 -16.37 -8.12
N LEU A 138 8.70 -16.78 -7.56
CA LEU A 138 7.49 -17.08 -8.34
C LEU A 138 6.63 -15.84 -8.51
N LYS A 139 6.54 -15.35 -9.74
CA LYS A 139 5.57 -14.35 -10.16
C LYS A 139 4.20 -14.99 -10.35
N ILE A 140 3.23 -14.62 -9.51
CA ILE A 140 1.86 -15.14 -9.58
C ILE A 140 0.94 -14.07 -10.15
N ILE A 141 0.29 -14.37 -11.27
CA ILE A 141 -0.76 -13.53 -11.84
C ILE A 141 -2.01 -14.38 -12.02
N THR A 142 -3.15 -13.89 -11.53
CA THR A 142 -4.43 -14.57 -11.65
C THR A 142 -5.39 -13.75 -12.50
N GLU A 143 -6.23 -14.44 -13.28
CA GLU A 143 -7.28 -13.78 -14.07
C GLU A 143 -8.18 -12.93 -13.17
N ARG A 144 -8.57 -13.45 -12.00
CA ARG A 144 -9.42 -12.76 -11.03
C ARG A 144 -8.82 -11.42 -10.59
N ALA A 145 -7.54 -11.38 -10.23
CA ALA A 145 -6.89 -10.16 -9.77
C ALA A 145 -6.66 -9.17 -10.92
N SER A 146 -6.31 -9.67 -12.10
CA SER A 146 -6.15 -8.87 -13.32
C SER A 146 -7.46 -8.19 -13.74
N LEU A 147 -8.58 -8.93 -13.76
CA LEU A 147 -9.89 -8.39 -14.12
C LEU A 147 -10.38 -7.34 -13.12
N ARG A 148 -10.23 -7.58 -11.81
CA ARG A 148 -10.69 -6.60 -10.81
C ARG A 148 -9.88 -5.30 -10.83
N ILE A 149 -8.55 -5.37 -11.04
CA ILE A 149 -7.72 -4.17 -11.06
C ILE A 149 -7.94 -3.38 -12.35
N ALA A 150 -8.12 -4.06 -13.49
CA ALA A 150 -8.48 -3.41 -14.76
C ALA A 150 -9.85 -2.72 -14.64
N ARG A 151 -10.86 -3.42 -14.13
CA ARG A 151 -12.19 -2.84 -13.88
C ARG A 151 -12.11 -1.61 -12.97
N PHE A 152 -11.39 -1.72 -11.85
CA PHE A 152 -11.18 -0.59 -10.94
C PHE A 152 -10.52 0.59 -11.64
N ALA A 153 -9.53 0.37 -12.51
CA ALA A 153 -8.86 1.43 -13.25
C ALA A 153 -9.82 2.16 -14.22
N PHE A 154 -10.68 1.42 -14.94
CA PHE A 154 -11.70 2.02 -15.81
C PHE A 154 -12.77 2.77 -15.00
N GLU A 155 -13.29 2.19 -13.93
CA GLU A 155 -14.26 2.84 -13.04
C GLU A 155 -13.68 4.11 -12.41
N TYR A 156 -12.42 4.06 -11.97
CA TYR A 156 -11.69 5.22 -11.48
C TYR A 156 -11.57 6.29 -12.56
N ALA A 157 -11.22 5.92 -13.79
CA ALA A 157 -11.08 6.85 -14.91
C ALA A 157 -12.41 7.56 -15.21
N VAL A 158 -13.52 6.81 -15.31
CA VAL A 158 -14.87 7.36 -15.54
C VAL A 158 -15.26 8.31 -14.39
N LYS A 159 -15.11 7.86 -13.13
CA LYS A 159 -15.47 8.65 -11.94
C LYS A 159 -14.71 9.97 -11.84
N HIS A 160 -13.48 10.03 -12.35
CA HIS A 160 -12.63 11.23 -12.30
C HIS A 160 -12.51 11.93 -13.66
N GLY A 161 -13.38 11.64 -14.63
CA GLY A 161 -13.41 12.31 -15.92
C GLY A 161 -12.17 12.10 -16.80
N ARG A 162 -11.39 11.03 -16.56
CA ARG A 162 -10.20 10.69 -17.35
C ARG A 162 -10.62 9.91 -18.60
N LYS A 163 -10.04 10.27 -19.74
CA LYS A 163 -10.40 9.72 -21.07
C LYS A 163 -9.47 8.61 -21.57
N LYS A 164 -8.40 8.30 -20.84
CA LYS A 164 -7.39 7.33 -21.25
C LYS A 164 -6.96 6.47 -20.07
N VAL A 165 -6.94 5.16 -20.29
CA VAL A 165 -6.32 4.15 -19.43
C VAL A 165 -5.22 3.49 -20.25
N THR A 166 -4.03 3.34 -19.66
CA THR A 166 -2.90 2.68 -20.31
C THR A 166 -2.47 1.48 -19.47
N ALA A 167 -2.55 0.29 -20.05
CA ALA A 167 -1.99 -0.91 -19.43
C ALA A 167 -0.49 -0.97 -19.67
N VAL A 168 0.30 -1.15 -18.62
CA VAL A 168 1.77 -1.29 -18.69
C VAL A 168 2.10 -2.75 -18.38
N HIS A 169 2.82 -3.40 -19.29
CA HIS A 169 3.10 -4.84 -19.23
C HIS A 169 4.44 -5.17 -19.91
N LYS A 170 4.92 -6.40 -19.73
CA LYS A 170 6.09 -6.96 -20.42
C LYS A 170 5.76 -8.31 -21.09
N ALA A 171 4.55 -8.41 -21.64
CA ALA A 171 4.02 -9.59 -22.34
C ALA A 171 4.92 -10.10 -23.48
N ASN A 172 5.79 -9.24 -24.03
CA ASN A 172 6.74 -9.64 -25.06
C ASN A 172 7.74 -10.72 -24.56
N ILE A 173 8.06 -10.70 -23.25
CA ILE A 173 8.88 -11.72 -22.58
C ILE A 173 7.98 -12.66 -21.76
N MET A 174 7.11 -12.08 -20.93
CA MET A 174 6.25 -12.81 -20.00
C MET A 174 4.89 -13.14 -20.63
N LYS A 175 4.90 -13.94 -21.70
CA LYS A 175 3.74 -14.20 -22.58
C LYS A 175 2.49 -14.75 -21.89
N LEU A 176 2.64 -15.40 -20.73
CA LEU A 176 1.55 -16.04 -20.00
C LEU A 176 1.03 -15.20 -18.83
N SER A 177 1.88 -14.37 -18.22
CA SER A 177 1.52 -13.63 -16.99
C SER A 177 1.22 -12.15 -17.23
N ASP A 178 1.73 -11.55 -18.30
CA ASP A 178 1.59 -10.13 -18.66
C ASP A 178 0.84 -9.95 -19.97
#